data_AF-A0AAW8FWC3-F1
#
_entry.id   AF-A0AAW8FWC3-F1
#
_cell.length_a   1.000
_cell.length_b   1.000
_cell.length_c   1.000
_cell.angle_alpha   90.00
_cell.angle_beta   90.00
_cell.angle_gamma   90.00
#
_symmetry.space_group_name_H-M   'P 1'
#
loop_
_entity.id
_entity.type
_entity.pdbx_description
1 polymer ?
#
loop_
_entity_poly.entity_id
_entity_poly.type
_entity_poly.pdbx_seq_one_letter_code
_entity_poly.pdbx_strand_id
1 'polypeptide(L)' 'MNVSGIKIEKNSNGTLKTVTFDLEKYGKILQPILEDLGVVEDSRLQKKFYSLDEAKAETKRRLTELCRKDKLL' A
#
# COMPACT_ATOMS: atom_id res chain seq x y z
N MET A 1 7.18 -21.23 -8.57
CA MET A 1 5.92 -21.31 -9.34
C MET A 1 5.84 -20.06 -10.20
N ASN A 2 6.11 -20.15 -11.50
CA ASN A 2 5.98 -19.00 -12.41
C ASN A 2 4.52 -18.84 -12.80
N VAL A 3 3.84 -17.84 -12.23
CA VAL A 3 2.51 -17.44 -12.66
C VAL A 3 2.71 -16.51 -13.85
N SER A 4 2.28 -16.85 -15.07
CA SER A 4 2.51 -16.04 -16.29
C SER A 4 1.40 -15.01 -16.58
N GLY A 5 0.63 -14.63 -15.54
CA GLY A 5 -0.70 -14.06 -15.68
C GLY A 5 -1.33 -13.59 -14.37
N ILE A 6 -2.66 -13.68 -14.29
CA ILE A 6 -3.42 -13.43 -13.05
C ILE A 6 -4.05 -14.76 -12.63
N LYS A 7 -3.71 -15.24 -11.43
CA LYS A 7 -4.33 -16.41 -10.82
C LYS A 7 -5.29 -15.95 -9.72
N ILE A 8 -6.54 -16.37 -9.79
CA ILE A 8 -7.55 -16.08 -8.77
C ILE A 8 -7.89 -17.41 -8.09
N GLU A 9 -7.64 -17.50 -6.79
CA GLU A 9 -8.13 -18.59 -5.94
C GLU A 9 -9.37 -18.13 -5.18
N LYS A 10 -10.37 -19.00 -5.16
CA LYS A 10 -11.63 -18.80 -4.43
C LYS A 10 -11.72 -19.80 -3.29
N ASN A 11 -12.42 -19.40 -2.24
CA ASN A 11 -12.81 -20.28 -1.15
C ASN A 11 -13.88 -21.27 -1.62
N SER A 12 -14.12 -22.32 -0.84
CA SER A 12 -15.14 -23.36 -1.13
C SER A 12 -16.57 -22.80 -1.24
N ASN A 13 -16.82 -21.62 -0.67
CA ASN A 13 -18.09 -20.89 -0.76
C ASN A 13 -18.14 -19.90 -1.95
N GLY A 14 -17.14 -19.92 -2.84
CA GLY A 14 -17.07 -19.08 -4.04
C GLY A 14 -16.55 -17.66 -3.81
N THR A 15 -16.24 -17.24 -2.57
CA THR A 15 -15.67 -15.91 -2.31
C THR A 15 -14.19 -15.85 -2.68
N LEU A 16 -13.70 -14.65 -3.04
CA LEU A 16 -12.30 -14.45 -3.41
C LEU A 16 -11.39 -14.75 -2.20
N LYS A 17 -10.41 -15.64 -2.38
CA LYS A 17 -9.42 -15.99 -1.34
C LYS A 17 -8.10 -15.27 -1.58
N THR A 18 -7.57 -15.36 -2.79
CA THR A 18 -6.26 -14.80 -3.13
C THR A 18 -6.22 -14.47 -4.62
N VAL A 19 -5.62 -13.33 -4.96
CA VAL A 19 -5.26 -13.02 -6.34
C VAL A 19 -3.75 -12.90 -6.41
N THR A 20 -3.13 -13.67 -7.29
CA THR A 20 -1.69 -13.67 -7.54
C THR A 20 -1.43 -13.09 -8.93
N PHE A 21 -0.59 -12.08 -8.98
CA PHE A 21 -0.22 -11.40 -10.22
C PHE A 21 1.24 -11.69 -10.57
N ASP A 22 1.51 -11.85 -11.86
CA ASP A 22 2.88 -11.81 -12.39
C ASP A 22 3.43 -10.39 -12.31
N LEU A 23 4.37 -10.15 -11.38
CA LEU A 23 5.00 -8.84 -11.21
C LEU A 23 5.99 -8.50 -12.32
N GLU A 24 6.56 -9.48 -13.03
CA GLU A 24 7.45 -9.18 -14.16
C GLU A 24 6.63 -8.61 -15.34
N LYS A 25 5.43 -9.15 -15.55
CA LYS A 25 4.56 -8.75 -16.65
C LYS A 25 3.66 -7.56 -16.32
N TYR A 26 3.12 -7.51 -15.11
CA TYR A 26 2.13 -6.50 -14.69
C TYR A 26 2.62 -5.56 -13.60
N GLY A 27 3.84 -5.74 -13.09
CA GLY A 27 4.38 -4.95 -11.98
C GLY A 27 4.38 -3.46 -12.25
N LYS A 28 4.75 -3.00 -13.46
CA LYS A 28 4.71 -1.57 -13.81
C LYS A 28 3.30 -0.98 -13.84
N ILE A 29 2.30 -1.77 -14.23
CA ILE A 29 0.90 -1.33 -14.31
C ILE A 29 0.30 -1.31 -12.90
N LEU A 30 0.68 -2.28 -12.07
CA LEU A 30 0.20 -2.42 -10.69
C LEU A 30 1.01 -1.55 -9.72
N GLN A 31 2.15 -1.00 -10.13
CA GLN A 31 3.06 -0.23 -9.29
C GLN A 31 2.36 0.90 -8.51
N PRO A 32 1.50 1.74 -9.11
CA PRO A 32 0.81 2.79 -8.36
C PRO A 32 -0.09 2.21 -7.25
N ILE A 33 -0.78 1.10 -7.55
CA ILE A 33 -1.65 0.41 -6.60
C ILE A 33 -0.82 -0.26 -5.50
N LEU A 34 0.33 -0.83 -5.84
CA LEU A 34 1.22 -1.49 -4.88
C LEU A 34 1.97 -0.49 -3.98
N GLU A 35 2.27 0.71 -4.50
CA GLU A 35 2.80 1.85 -3.74
C GLU A 35 1.73 2.41 -2.79
N ASP A 36 0.50 2.62 -3.27
CA ASP A 36 -0.64 3.06 -2.45
C ASP A 36 -0.99 2.06 -1.33
N LEU A 37 -0.88 0.75 -1.60
CA LEU A 37 -1.09 -0.31 -0.62
C LEU A 37 0.12 -0.53 0.31
N GLY A 38 1.25 0.17 0.08
CA GLY A 38 2.47 0.03 0.89
C GLY A 38 3.15 -1.34 0.77
N VAL A 39 2.89 -2.07 -0.32
CA VAL A 39 3.44 -3.40 -0.61
C VAL A 39 4.81 -3.29 -1.28
N VAL A 40 5.03 -2.24 -2.08
CA VAL A 40 6.33 -1.92 -2.68
C VAL A 40 6.93 -0.77 -1.86
N GLU A 41 7.75 -1.12 -0.88
CA GLU A 41 8.52 -0.12 -0.15
C GLU A 41 9.61 0.44 -1.05
N ASP A 42 9.50 1.74 -1.36
CA ASP A 42 10.66 2.57 -1.65
C ASP A 42 11.70 2.27 -0.56
N SER A 43 12.86 1.75 -0.94
CA SER A 43 13.95 1.34 -0.06
C SER A 43 14.51 2.48 0.82
N ARG A 44 13.90 3.66 0.79
CA ARG A 44 14.20 4.85 1.58
C ARG A 44 13.24 5.07 2.76
N LEU A 45 12.12 4.36 2.84
CA LEU A 45 11.24 4.43 4.00
C LEU A 45 11.55 3.25 4.93
N GLN A 46 12.51 3.48 5.84
CA GLN A 46 12.63 2.64 7.02
C GLN A 46 11.26 2.58 7.71
N LYS A 47 10.65 1.41 7.64
CA LYS A 47 9.34 1.07 8.22
C LYS A 47 9.39 1.28 9.73
N LYS A 48 9.14 2.52 10.18
CA LYS A 48 8.82 2.77 11.58
C LYS A 48 7.43 2.21 11.80
N PHE A 49 7.36 1.04 12.43
CA PHE A 49 6.12 0.50 12.93
C PHE A 49 5.63 1.42 14.05
N TYR A 50 4.60 2.20 13.74
CA TYR A 50 3.89 2.99 14.73
C TYR A 50 2.69 2.19 15.22
N SER A 51 2.45 2.22 16.53
CA SER A 51 1.13 1.89 17.06
C SER A 51 0.07 2.82 16.47
N LEU A 52 -1.21 2.41 16.54
CA LEU A 52 -2.31 3.19 15.98
C LEU A 52 -2.37 4.62 16.56
N ASP A 53 -1.98 4.79 17.83
CA ASP A 53 -1.98 6.09 18.50
C ASP A 53 -0.79 6.96 18.08
N GLU A 54 0.39 6.36 17.88
CA GLU A 54 1.56 7.06 17.33
C GLU A 54 1.31 7.50 15.88
N ALA A 55 0.63 6.67 15.07
CA ALA A 55 0.25 7.00 13.71
C ALA A 55 -0.74 8.17 13.67
N LYS A 56 -1.71 8.21 14.59
CA LYS A 56 -2.65 9.35 14.73
C LYS A 56 -1.92 10.63 15.12
N ALA A 57 -0.99 10.56 16.06
CA ALA A 57 -0.22 11.73 16.50
C ALA A 57 0.65 12.30 15.37
N GLU A 58 1.36 11.43 14.64
CA GLU A 58 2.19 11.82 13.50
C GLU A 58 1.35 12.39 12.35
N THR A 59 0.20 11.76 12.04
CA THR A 59 -0.72 12.25 11.01
C THR A 59 -1.27 13.63 11.36
N LYS A 60 -1.70 13.84 12.61
CA LYS A 60 -2.18 15.14 13.07
C LYS A 60 -1.10 16.21 12.97
N ARG A 61 0.14 15.88 13.34
CA ARG A 61 1.29 16.79 13.23
C ARG A 61 1.53 17.21 11.78
N ARG A 62 1.65 16.24 10.87
CA ARG A 62 1.91 16.52 9.44
C ARG A 62 0.77 17.29 8.79
N LEU A 63 -0.48 16.94 9.11
CA LEU A 63 -1.64 17.66 8.61
C LEU A 63 -1.63 19.13 9.08
N THR A 64 -1.26 19.37 10.33
CA THR A 64 -1.14 20.74 10.86
C THR A 64 -0.04 21.54 10.15
N GLU A 65 1.11 20.91 9.90
CA GLU A 65 2.22 21.55 9.16
C GLU A 65 1.83 21.88 7.72
N LEU A 66 1.11 20.97 7.03
CA LEU A 66 0.59 21.21 5.69
C LEU A 66 -0.43 22.34 5.66
N CYS A 67 -1.41 22.33 6.57
CA CYS A 67 -2.40 23.39 6.66
C CYS A 67 -1.77 24.77 6.93
N ARG A 68 -0.72 24.85 7.76
CA ARG A 68 0.03 26.10 7.98
C ARG A 68 0.78 26.56 6.74
N LYS A 69 1.41 25.62 6.01
CA LYS A 69 2.13 25.92 4.77
C LYS A 69 1.19 26.51 3.71
N ASP A 70 -0.02 25.97 3.64
CA ASP A 70 -1.04 26.37 2.66
C ASP A 70 -1.94 27.52 3.17
N LYS A 71 -1.63 28.10 4.34
CA LYS A 71 -2.41 29.18 4.99
C LYS A 71 -3.88 28.83 5.23
N LEU A 72 -4.17 27.54 5.42
CA LEU A 72 -5.48 27.02 5.79
C LEU A 72 -5.72 27.08 7.31
N LEU A 73 -4.66 27.36 8.09
CA LEU A 73 -4.62 27.57 9.54
C LEU A 73 -3.64 28.68 9.91
#